data_AF-A0A960HAL0-F1
#
_entry.id   AF-A0A960HAL0-F1
#
_cell.length_a   1.000
_cell.length_b   1.000
_cell.length_c   1.000
_cell.angle_alpha   90.00
_cell.angle_beta   90.00
_cell.angle_gamma   90.00
#
_symmetry.space_group_name_H-M   'P 1'
#
loop_
_entity.id
_entity.type
_entity.pdbx_description
1 polymer ?
#
loop_
_entity_poly.entity_id
_entity_poly.type
_entity_poly.pdbx_seq_one_letter_code
_entity_poly.pdbx_strand_id
1 'polypeptide(L)'
;MSASGYVDGIEVLWRPGCPFCSRLRRGLRRHAIKTTEINIWKDQAAAARVRAVTGGDETVPTVFVGTLALVNPSVKEVVSAVEAEFPGRVAEFSGGRRATGRRSWWSRLS
;
A
#
# COMPACT_ATOMS: atom_id res chain seq x y z
N MET A 1 -10.26 -20.53 -6.28
CA MET A 1 -8.84 -20.37 -6.67
C MET A 1 -8.45 -18.94 -6.30
N SER A 2 -7.86 -18.75 -5.12
CA SER A 2 -7.45 -17.43 -4.64
C SER A 2 -6.15 -17.05 -5.34
N ALA A 3 -6.19 -16.04 -6.21
CA ALA A 3 -5.00 -15.55 -6.89
C ALA A 3 -4.03 -14.98 -5.85
N SER A 4 -2.86 -15.59 -5.71
CA SER A 4 -1.78 -15.22 -4.78
C SER A 4 -1.16 -13.84 -5.04
N GLY A 5 -1.63 -13.10 -6.05
CA GLY A 5 -1.15 -11.77 -6.42
C GLY A 5 -2.15 -10.62 -6.23
N TYR A 6 -3.45 -10.90 -6.06
CA TYR A 6 -4.46 -9.85 -5.92
C TYR A 6 -4.76 -9.54 -4.44
N VAL A 7 -4.85 -8.25 -4.12
CA VAL A 7 -5.33 -7.76 -2.83
C VAL A 7 -6.52 -6.82 -3.04
N ASP A 8 -7.63 -7.02 -2.34
CA ASP A 8 -8.76 -6.08 -2.34
C ASP A 8 -8.48 -4.91 -1.36
N GLY A 9 -7.39 -4.19 -1.62
CA GLY A 9 -6.99 -3.03 -0.84
C GLY A 9 -5.53 -2.67 -1.01
N ILE A 10 -4.92 -2.14 0.07
CA ILE A 10 -3.54 -1.66 0.09
C ILE A 10 -2.79 -2.40 1.20
N GLU A 11 -1.87 -3.29 0.83
CA GLU A 11 -1.01 -3.99 1.78
C GLU A 11 0.41 -3.43 1.73
N VAL A 12 0.97 -3.08 2.88
CA VAL A 12 2.35 -2.61 3.02
C VAL A 12 3.17 -3.67 3.75
N LEU A 13 4.06 -4.32 3.03
CA LEU A 13 4.99 -5.30 3.58
C LEU A 13 6.24 -4.58 4.09
N TRP A 14 6.60 -4.83 5.35
CA TRP A 14 7.64 -4.10 6.06
C TRP A 14 8.44 -5.01 7.01
N ARG A 15 9.57 -4.51 7.52
CA ARG A 15 10.33 -5.16 8.60
C ARG A 15 10.81 -4.14 9.66
N PRO A 16 11.05 -4.56 10.91
CA PRO A 16 11.65 -3.72 11.94
C PRO A 16 12.99 -3.11 11.50
N GLY A 17 13.30 -1.90 11.98
CA GLY A 17 14.57 -1.22 11.66
C GLY A 17 14.68 -0.64 10.25
N CYS A 18 13.69 -0.81 9.38
CA CYS A 18 13.67 -0.26 8.03
C CYS A 18 13.27 1.25 8.03
N PRO A 19 14.19 2.18 7.70
CA PRO A 19 13.89 3.61 7.70
C PRO A 19 12.92 4.00 6.57
N PHE A 20 13.05 3.38 5.38
CA PHE A 20 12.15 3.61 4.25
C PHE A 20 10.71 3.20 4.56
N CYS A 21 10.54 2.03 5.19
CA CYS A 21 9.24 1.53 5.63
C CYS A 21 8.59 2.49 6.63
N SER A 22 9.37 3.00 7.59
CA SER A 22 8.90 3.99 8.57
C SER A 22 8.46 5.29 7.92
N ARG A 23 9.21 5.76 6.90
CA ARG A 23 8.90 6.97 6.13
C ARG A 23 7.61 6.81 5.33
N LEU A 24 7.48 5.72 4.56
CA LEU A 24 6.30 5.44 3.73
C LEU A 24 5.04 5.30 4.59
N ARG A 25 5.07 4.43 5.61
CA ARG A 25 3.92 4.20 6.51
C ARG A 25 3.47 5.48 7.22
N ARG A 26 4.42 6.33 7.65
CA ARG A 26 4.09 7.65 8.22
C ARG A 26 3.45 8.57 7.19
N GLY A 27 3.95 8.57 5.96
CA GLY A 27 3.32 9.26 4.84
C GLY A 27 1.88 8.84 4.65
N LEU A 28 1.63 7.56 4.41
CA LEU A 28 0.30 6.99 4.21
C LEU A 28 -0.67 7.33 5.37
N ARG A 29 -0.21 7.22 6.63
CA ARG A 29 -1.00 7.64 7.81
C ARG A 29 -1.32 9.13 7.84
N ARG A 30 -0.36 10.01 7.53
CA ARG A 30 -0.63 11.46 7.43
C ARG A 30 -1.65 11.77 6.34
N HIS A 31 -1.66 10.95 5.29
CA HIS A 31 -2.63 11.02 4.22
C HIS A 31 -3.98 10.35 4.55
N ALA A 32 -4.14 9.84 5.76
CA ALA A 32 -5.28 9.05 6.19
C ALA A 32 -5.57 7.88 5.23
N ILE A 33 -4.56 7.31 4.57
CA ILE A 33 -4.75 6.17 3.68
C ILE A 33 -4.87 4.90 4.54
N LYS A 34 -5.97 4.16 4.36
CA LYS A 34 -6.21 2.89 5.05
C LYS A 34 -5.35 1.81 4.42
N THR A 35 -4.44 1.24 5.20
CA THR A 35 -3.55 0.16 4.76
C THR A 35 -3.52 -1.00 5.75
N THR A 36 -3.26 -2.19 5.23
CA THR A 36 -2.93 -3.38 6.01
C THR A 36 -1.41 -3.50 6.07
N GLU A 37 -0.80 -3.45 7.25
CA GLU A 37 0.66 -3.47 7.39
C GLU A 37 1.15 -4.85 7.86
N ILE A 38 1.93 -5.54 7.03
CA ILE A 38 2.35 -6.94 7.27
C ILE A 38 3.86 -7.00 7.52
N ASN A 39 4.27 -7.60 8.63
CA ASN A 39 5.68 -7.76 8.96
C ASN A 39 6.23 -9.06 8.35
N ILE A 40 7.12 -8.94 7.36
CA ILE A 40 7.67 -10.10 6.64
C ILE A 40 8.56 -11.00 7.50
N TRP A 41 9.10 -10.50 8.62
CA TRP A 41 9.85 -11.34 9.55
C TRP A 41 8.96 -12.29 10.36
N LYS A 42 7.67 -11.95 10.50
CA LYS A 42 6.69 -12.77 11.24
C LYS A 42 5.82 -13.62 10.33
N ASP A 43 5.72 -13.25 9.06
CA ASP A 43 4.88 -13.91 8.08
C ASP A 43 5.74 -14.39 6.89
N GLN A 44 5.98 -15.70 6.86
CA GLN A 44 6.77 -16.35 5.81
C GLN A 44 6.09 -16.27 4.44
N ALA A 45 4.75 -16.24 4.39
CA ALA A 45 4.02 -16.09 3.13
C ALA A 45 4.16 -14.67 2.58
N ALA A 46 4.16 -13.66 3.46
CA ALA A 46 4.47 -12.29 3.08
C ALA A 46 5.90 -12.15 2.57
N ALA A 47 6.89 -12.75 3.25
CA ALA A 47 8.27 -12.78 2.77
C ALA A 47 8.39 -13.44 1.38
N ALA A 48 7.70 -14.56 1.15
CA ALA A 48 7.67 -15.23 -0.15
C ALA A 48 7.09 -14.32 -1.26
N ARG A 49 6.03 -13.57 -0.97
CA ARG A 49 5.46 -12.58 -1.91
C ARG A 49 6.43 -11.46 -2.25
N VAL A 50 7.19 -10.95 -1.28
CA VAL A 50 8.24 -9.95 -1.57
C VAL A 50 9.27 -10.54 -2.52
N ARG A 51 9.84 -11.72 -2.21
CA ARG A 51 10.85 -12.37 -3.05
C ARG A 51 10.34 -12.64 -4.46
N ALA A 52 9.08 -13.02 -4.62
CA ALA A 52 8.48 -13.25 -5.94
C ALA A 52 8.45 -11.99 -6.81
N VAL A 53 8.22 -10.81 -6.20
CA VAL A 53 8.12 -9.53 -6.94
C VAL A 53 9.49 -8.90 -7.19
N THR A 54 10.45 -9.13 -6.31
CA THR A 54 11.78 -8.50 -6.35
C THR A 54 12.84 -9.33 -7.08
N GLY A 55 12.48 -10.52 -7.57
CA GLY A 55 13.44 -11.43 -8.22
C GLY A 55 14.29 -12.23 -7.24
N GLY A 56 13.84 -12.41 -6.00
CA GLY A 56 14.49 -13.26 -4.98
C GLY A 56 14.84 -12.55 -3.68
N ASP A 57 14.84 -11.22 -3.67
CA ASP A 57 15.27 -10.40 -2.52
C ASP A 57 14.12 -10.05 -1.56
N GLU A 58 14.43 -9.75 -0.30
CA GLU A 58 13.45 -9.22 0.67
C GLU A 58 13.43 -7.68 0.69
N THR A 59 13.35 -7.05 -0.48
CA THR A 59 13.39 -5.59 -0.60
C THR A 59 12.08 -4.96 -0.13
N VAL A 60 12.14 -4.23 1.00
CA VAL A 60 11.00 -3.53 1.60
C VAL A 60 11.27 -2.02 1.71
N PRO A 61 10.23 -1.15 1.71
CA PRO A 61 8.80 -1.49 1.69
C PRO A 61 8.32 -1.99 0.33
N THR A 62 7.54 -3.07 0.30
CA THR A 62 6.78 -3.50 -0.89
C THR A 62 5.31 -3.22 -0.64
N VAL A 63 4.62 -2.64 -1.61
CA VAL A 63 3.19 -2.34 -1.49
C VAL A 63 2.43 -3.10 -2.56
N PHE A 64 1.37 -3.81 -2.15
CA PHE A 64 0.42 -4.41 -3.08
C PHE A 64 -0.85 -3.56 -3.11
N VAL A 65 -1.36 -3.31 -4.30
CA VAL A 65 -2.60 -2.57 -4.56
C VAL A 65 -3.33 -3.28 -5.70
N GLY A 66 -4.50 -3.86 -5.43
CA GLY A 66 -5.18 -4.65 -6.47
C GLY A 66 -4.26 -5.77 -6.98
N THR A 67 -4.00 -5.76 -8.28
CA THR A 67 -3.05 -6.64 -8.99
C THR A 67 -1.63 -6.10 -9.05
N LEU A 68 -1.40 -4.83 -8.71
CA LEU A 68 -0.09 -4.18 -8.77
C LEU A 68 0.77 -4.49 -7.54
N ALA A 69 2.07 -4.62 -7.79
CA ALA A 69 3.09 -4.70 -6.75
C ALA A 69 4.16 -3.63 -6.99
N LEU A 70 4.38 -2.78 -5.99
CA LEU A 70 5.29 -1.64 -6.03
C LEU A 70 6.45 -1.87 -5.07
N VAL A 71 7.68 -1.79 -5.56
CA VAL A 71 8.90 -1.97 -4.75
C VAL A 71 9.47 -0.61 -4.36
N ASN A 72 9.57 -0.36 -3.06
CA ASN A 72 10.02 0.89 -2.45
C ASN A 72 9.32 2.17 -2.99
N PRO A 73 7.98 2.21 -3.07
CA PRO A 73 7.28 3.35 -3.67
C PRO A 73 7.25 4.58 -2.74
N SER A 74 7.01 5.72 -3.36
CA SER A 74 6.54 6.95 -2.73
C SER A 74 5.04 6.88 -2.41
N VAL A 75 4.55 7.81 -1.58
CA VAL A 75 3.11 7.94 -1.31
C VAL A 75 2.32 8.26 -2.59
N LYS A 76 2.89 9.08 -3.49
CA LYS A 76 2.22 9.45 -4.75
C LYS A 76 2.03 8.23 -5.65
N GLU A 77 3.03 7.36 -5.76
CA GLU A 77 2.92 6.12 -6.54
C GLU A 77 1.87 5.17 -5.97
N VAL A 78 1.78 5.04 -4.64
CA VAL A 78 0.71 4.25 -4.00
C VAL A 78 -0.67 4.84 -4.31
N VAL A 79 -0.80 6.17 -4.27
CA VAL A 79 -2.06 6.87 -4.60
C VAL A 79 -2.46 6.61 -6.07
N SER A 80 -1.54 6.79 -7.01
CA SER A 80 -1.80 6.54 -8.43
C SER A 80 -2.16 5.08 -8.71
N ALA A 81 -1.53 4.13 -8.03
CA ALA A 81 -1.89 2.71 -8.14
C ALA A 81 -3.31 2.43 -7.63
N VAL A 82 -3.74 3.09 -6.55
CA VAL A 82 -5.12 2.95 -6.05
C VAL A 82 -6.13 3.49 -7.05
N GLU A 83 -5.85 4.64 -7.66
CA GLU A 83 -6.71 5.24 -8.68
C GLU A 83 -6.85 4.33 -9.91
N ALA A 84 -5.75 3.67 -10.31
CA ALA A 84 -5.73 2.73 -11.44
C ALA A 84 -6.47 1.41 -11.15
N GLU A 85 -6.23 0.81 -9.99
CA GLU A 85 -6.76 -0.53 -9.66
C GLU A 85 -8.18 -0.52 -9.10
N PHE A 86 -8.60 0.62 -8.53
CA PHE A 86 -9.89 0.74 -7.87
C PHE A 86 -10.67 1.99 -8.35
N PRO A 87 -10.93 2.10 -9.67
CA PRO A 87 -11.71 3.22 -10.20
C PRO A 87 -13.10 3.25 -9.52
N GLY A 88 -13.47 4.40 -8.98
CA GLY A 88 -14.74 4.58 -8.25
C GLY A 88 -14.74 4.13 -6.79
N ARG A 89 -13.70 3.45 -6.30
CA ARG A 89 -13.57 2.99 -4.90
C ARG A 89 -12.46 3.69 -4.11
N VAL A 90 -11.77 4.65 -4.70
CA VAL A 90 -10.69 5.45 -4.07
C VAL A 90 -11.09 6.03 -2.70
N ALA A 91 -12.35 6.44 -2.55
CA ALA A 91 -12.88 6.98 -1.30
C ALA A 91 -12.89 5.96 -0.15
N GLU A 92 -12.99 4.66 -0.43
CA GLU A 92 -12.97 3.58 0.58
C GLU A 92 -11.61 3.49 1.29
N PHE A 93 -10.54 3.87 0.59
CA PHE A 93 -9.17 3.86 1.10
C PHE A 93 -8.80 5.15 1.83
N SER A 94 -9.67 6.16 1.82
CA SER A 94 -9.56 7.35 2.65
C SER A 94 -10.16 7.07 4.03
N GLY A 95 -9.31 6.89 5.03
CA GLY A 95 -9.67 6.75 6.43
C GLY A 95 -10.57 7.89 6.90
N GLY A 96 -11.84 7.58 7.09
CA GLY A 96 -12.87 8.57 7.39
C GLY A 96 -12.68 9.27 8.73
N ARG A 97 -12.74 10.61 8.70
CA ARG A 97 -13.66 11.30 9.61
C ARG A 97 -15.04 11.26 8.94
N ARG A 98 -16.04 10.67 9.58
CA ARG A 98 -17.45 10.92 9.22
C ARG A 98 -17.70 12.43 9.34
N ALA A 99 -18.05 13.11 8.25
CA ALA A 99 -19.04 14.19 8.18
C ALA A 99 -18.94 14.91 6.82
N THR A 100 -20.04 14.84 6.07
CA THR A 100 -20.58 15.89 5.19
C THR A 100 -19.58 16.92 4.62
N GLY A 101 -19.30 16.76 3.32
CA GLY A 101 -18.74 17.80 2.48
C GLY A 101 -17.28 18.13 2.75
N ARG A 102 -16.37 17.69 1.88
CA ARG A 102 -15.28 18.53 1.35
C ARG A 102 -14.47 17.80 0.28
N ARG A 103 -14.29 18.55 -0.81
CA ARG A 103 -13.40 18.37 -1.97
C ARG A 103 -12.20 17.47 -1.71
N SER A 104 -12.05 16.47 -2.57
CA SER A 104 -11.03 15.43 -2.58
C SER A 104 -9.62 16.01 -2.57
N TRP A 105 -8.88 15.72 -1.51
CA TRP A 105 -7.44 15.95 -1.46
C TRP A 105 -6.69 15.19 -2.57
N TRP A 106 -7.23 14.07 -3.05
CA TRP A 106 -6.72 13.30 -4.20
C TRP A 106 -6.44 14.20 -5.43
N SER A 107 -7.26 15.23 -5.67
CA SER A 107 -7.08 16.19 -6.77
C SER A 107 -5.84 17.08 -6.66
N ARG A 108 -5.11 17.07 -5.54
CA ARG A 108 -3.84 17.81 -5.35
C ARG A 108 -2.61 16.92 -5.47
N LEU A 109 -2.77 15.61 -5.67
CA LEU A 109 -1.67 14.64 -5.73
C LEU A 109 -1.49 14.00 -7.12
N SER A 110 -2.53 14.01 -7.97
CA SER A 110 -2.45 13.68 -9.40
C SER A 110 -1.53 14.65 -10.14
#